data_AF-A0A918E983-F1
#
_entry.id   AF-A0A918E983-F1
#
_cell.length_a   1.000
_cell.length_b   1.000
_cell.length_c   1.000
_cell.angle_alpha   90.00
_cell.angle_beta   90.00
_cell.angle_gamma   90.00
#
_symmetry.space_group_name_H-M   'P 1'
#
loop_
_entity.id
_entity.type
_entity.pdbx_description
1 polymer ?
#
loop_
_entity_poly.entity_id
_entity_poly.type
_entity_poly.pdbx_seq_one_letter_code
_entity_poly.pdbx_strand_id
1 'polypeptide(L)'
;MGCRPGRRNVLEQGRPDVFIAGDDARAKAIVEAFIKSLGMRPLDAGGLEMAHWLEGAGLLTMGLARHGVGGWSFALGVTELPA
;
A
#
# COMPACT_ATOMS: atom_id res chain seq x y z
N MET A 1 5.03 -2.03 -36.18
CA MET A 1 5.63 -1.23 -35.08
C MET A 1 4.57 -1.11 -33.99
N GLY A 2 4.44 -2.14 -33.15
CA GLY A 2 3.41 -2.19 -32.10
C GLY A 2 3.96 -1.58 -30.83
N CYS A 3 3.27 -0.58 -30.28
CA CYS A 3 3.61 -0.01 -28.98
C CYS A 3 3.52 -1.13 -27.94
N ARG A 4 4.65 -1.54 -27.33
CA ARG A 4 4.62 -2.41 -26.15
C ARG A 4 3.81 -1.67 -25.08
N PRO A 5 2.83 -2.31 -24.40
CA PRO A 5 2.11 -1.63 -23.33
C PRO A 5 3.12 -1.27 -22.24
N GLY A 6 3.43 0.02 -22.17
CA GLY A 6 4.25 0.60 -21.12
C GLY A 6 3.63 0.28 -19.78
N ARG A 7 4.49 0.02 -18.80
CA ARG A 7 4.19 -0.24 -17.39
C ARG A 7 2.97 0.57 -16.92
N ARG A 8 1.78 -0.03 -16.89
CA ARG A 8 0.63 0.59 -16.22
C ARG A 8 0.97 0.65 -14.75
N ASN A 9 0.89 1.83 -14.16
CA ASN A 9 1.28 2.06 -12.77
C ASN A 9 0.29 1.34 -11.85
N VAL A 10 0.74 0.87 -10.67
CA VAL A 10 -0.15 0.23 -9.67
C VAL A 10 -1.30 1.16 -9.27
N LEU A 11 -1.06 2.48 -9.30
CA LEU A 11 -2.05 3.53 -9.05
C LEU A 11 -3.08 3.69 -10.18
N GLU A 12 -2.75 3.28 -11.41
CA GLU A 12 -3.65 3.32 -12.56
C GLU A 12 -4.54 2.07 -12.66
N GLN A 13 -4.15 0.98 -11.98
CA GLN A 13 -4.78 -0.34 -12.09
C GLN A 13 -5.56 -0.76 -10.84
N GLY A 14 -5.48 -0.01 -9.74
CA GLY A 14 -6.17 -0.36 -8.51
C GLY A 14 -6.27 0.77 -7.50
N ARG A 15 -6.96 0.50 -6.39
CA ARG A 15 -7.02 1.35 -5.19
C ARG A 15 -6.26 0.64 -4.07
N PRO A 16 -4.92 0.74 -4.03
CA PRO A 16 -4.14 0.02 -3.04
C PRO A 16 -4.48 0.49 -1.62
N ASP A 17 -4.29 -0.42 -0.68
CA ASP A 17 -4.32 -0.08 0.74
C ASP A 17 -3.02 0.64 1.12
N VAL A 18 -3.16 1.66 1.96
CA VAL A 18 -2.01 2.42 2.49
C VAL A 18 -2.01 2.30 4.00
N PHE A 19 -1.05 1.55 4.53
CA PHE A 19 -0.88 1.38 5.96
C PHE A 19 -0.15 2.59 6.56
N ILE A 20 -0.65 3.13 7.67
CA ILE A 20 -0.12 4.32 8.34
C ILE A 20 0.22 3.95 9.78
N ALA A 21 1.41 4.33 10.25
CA ALA A 21 1.81 4.21 11.66
C ALA A 21 2.29 5.57 12.16
N GLY A 22 1.96 5.92 13.41
CA GLY A 22 2.42 7.16 14.04
C GLY A 22 1.66 7.52 15.32
N ASP A 23 2.32 8.27 16.19
CA ASP A 23 1.81 8.58 17.54
C ASP A 23 0.92 9.84 17.59
N ASP A 24 1.08 10.75 16.63
CA ASP A 24 0.27 11.96 16.56
C ASP A 24 -1.01 11.71 15.74
N ALA A 25 -2.14 11.63 16.44
CA ALA A 25 -3.44 11.38 15.83
C ALA A 25 -3.86 12.48 14.82
N ARG A 26 -3.48 13.74 15.04
CA ARG A 26 -3.79 14.84 14.11
C ARG A 26 -2.96 14.72 12.85
N ALA A 27 -1.69 14.38 12.97
CA ALA A 27 -0.81 14.12 11.83
C ALA A 27 -1.32 12.93 11.01
N LYS A 28 -1.71 11.82 11.66
CA LYS A 28 -2.32 10.68 10.98
C LYS A 28 -3.59 11.06 10.22
N ALA A 29 -4.49 11.84 10.83
CA ALA A 29 -5.72 12.29 10.18
C ALA A 29 -5.46 13.13 8.91
N ILE A 30 -4.43 13.99 8.92
CA ILE A 30 -4.03 14.77 7.73
C ILE A 30 -3.55 13.84 6.61
N VAL A 31 -2.69 12.86 6.94
CA VAL A 31 -2.16 11.89 5.98
C VAL A 31 -3.28 11.01 5.43
N GLU A 32 -4.20 10.55 6.28
CA GLU A 32 -5.39 9.81 5.85
C GLU A 32 -6.25 10.60 4.86
N ALA A 33 -6.53 11.87 5.16
CA ALA A 33 -7.32 12.73 4.28
C ALA A 33 -6.65 12.89 2.91
N PHE A 34 -5.32 13.06 2.90
CA PHE A 34 -4.54 13.09 1.68
C PHE A 34 -4.64 11.77 0.90
N ILE A 35 -4.43 10.62 1.53
CA ILE A 35 -4.56 9.30 0.89
C ILE A 35 -5.97 9.09 0.30
N LYS A 36 -7.01 9.45 1.07
CA LYS A 36 -8.41 9.41 0.61
C LYS A 36 -8.62 10.30 -0.63
N SER A 37 -8.00 11.49 -0.67
CA SER A 37 -8.08 12.41 -1.82
C SER A 37 -7.47 11.82 -3.10
N LEU A 38 -6.51 10.90 -2.96
CA LEU A 38 -5.91 10.15 -4.07
C LEU A 38 -6.75 8.93 -4.49
N GLY A 39 -7.91 8.69 -3.87
CA GLY A 39 -8.79 7.56 -4.16
C GLY A 39 -8.31 6.22 -3.60
N MET A 40 -7.36 6.23 -2.66
CA MET A 40 -6.82 5.05 -1.99
C MET A 40 -7.47 4.82 -0.62
N ARG A 41 -7.29 3.63 -0.03
CA ARG A 41 -7.84 3.29 1.30
C ARG A 41 -6.73 3.37 2.36
N PRO A 42 -6.72 4.37 3.24
CA PRO A 42 -5.80 4.37 4.37
C PRO A 42 -6.25 3.37 5.44
N LEU A 43 -5.29 2.69 6.07
CA LEU A 43 -5.48 1.78 7.18
C LEU A 43 -4.51 2.15 8.30
N ASP A 44 -5.02 2.58 9.45
CA ASP A 44 -4.20 2.87 10.64
C ASP A 44 -3.69 1.57 11.26
N ALA A 45 -2.38 1.40 11.26
CA ALA A 45 -1.68 0.24 11.80
C ALA A 45 -1.30 0.43 13.29
N GLY A 46 -1.49 1.61 13.87
CA GLY A 46 -1.18 1.90 15.28
C GLY A 46 -0.17 3.03 15.49
N GLY A 47 0.56 2.97 16.60
CA GLY A 47 1.60 3.93 16.96
C GLY A 47 2.88 3.75 16.14
N LEU A 48 3.88 4.61 16.38
CA LEU A 48 5.15 4.62 15.65
C LEU A 48 5.94 3.31 15.81
N GLU A 49 5.71 2.55 16.88
CA GLU A 49 6.27 1.21 17.09
C GLU A 49 5.93 0.23 15.95
N MET A 50 4.84 0.47 15.23
CA MET A 50 4.43 -0.35 14.09
C MET A 50 5.18 -0.03 12.80
N ALA A 51 5.92 1.09 12.74
CA ALA A 51 6.69 1.48 11.56
C ALA A 51 7.71 0.40 11.16
N HIS A 52 8.40 -0.22 12.12
CA HIS A 52 9.35 -1.29 11.84
C HIS A 52 8.70 -2.50 11.14
N TRP A 53 7.46 -2.84 11.51
CA TRP A 53 6.72 -3.91 10.86
C TRP A 53 6.26 -3.52 9.45
N LEU A 54 5.90 -2.26 9.22
CA LEU A 54 5.59 -1.74 7.89
C LEU A 54 6.82 -1.74 6.96
N GLU A 55 8.01 -1.46 7.49
CA GLU A 55 9.27 -1.63 6.75
C GLU A 55 9.49 -3.10 6.35
N GLY A 56 9.25 -4.03 7.27
CA GLY A 56 9.29 -5.46 7.01
C GLY A 56 8.28 -5.90 5.94
N ALA A 57 7.06 -5.35 5.94
CA ALA A 57 6.06 -5.60 4.90
C ALA A 57 6.51 -5.09 3.52
N GLY A 58 7.26 -3.99 3.47
CA GLY A 58 7.92 -3.52 2.25
C GLY A 58 8.93 -4.53 1.71
N LEU A 59 9.77 -5.11 2.57
CA LEU A 59 10.70 -6.18 2.18
C LEU A 59 9.97 -7.42 1.67
N LEU A 60 8.89 -7.83 2.34
CA LEU A 60 8.03 -8.92 1.88
C LEU A 60 7.46 -8.64 0.48
N THR A 61 6.99 -7.41 0.24
CA THR A 61 6.50 -6.98 -1.08
C THR A 61 7.58 -7.12 -2.14
N MET A 62 8.82 -6.70 -1.87
CA MET A 62 9.93 -6.87 -2.82
C MET A 62 10.23 -8.36 -3.09
N GLY A 63 10.21 -9.20 -2.06
CA GLY A 63 10.40 -10.65 -2.19
C GLY A 63 9.32 -11.30 -3.06
N LEU A 64 8.06 -10.96 -2.82
CA LEU A 64 6.93 -11.41 -3.63
C LEU A 64 7.06 -10.96 -5.08
N ALA A 65 7.44 -9.70 -5.33
CA ALA A 65 7.65 -9.19 -6.68
C ALA A 65 8.70 -10.01 -7.45
N ARG A 66 9.76 -10.42 -6.75
CA ARG A 66 10.87 -11.17 -7.34
C ARG A 66 10.58 -12.65 -7.53
N HIS A 67 9.76 -13.26 -6.66
CA HIS A 67 9.64 -14.72 -6.59
C HIS A 67 8.21 -15.26 -6.70
N GLY A 68 7.19 -14.52 -6.25
CA GLY A 68 5.85 -15.04 -6.03
C GLY A 68 4.77 -14.57 -7.00
N VAL A 69 4.80 -13.31 -7.44
CA VAL A 69 3.70 -12.70 -8.21
C VAL A 69 4.02 -12.46 -9.70
N GLY A 70 5.22 -12.83 -10.14
CA GLY A 70 5.62 -12.74 -11.55
C GLY A 70 5.86 -11.33 -12.07
N GLY A 71 5.94 -10.32 -11.20
CA GLY A 71 6.22 -8.94 -11.56
C GLY A 71 5.95 -7.92 -10.46
N TRP A 72 6.08 -6.64 -10.82
CA TRP A 72 6.03 -5.50 -9.89
C TRP A 72 4.67 -4.78 -9.86
N SER A 73 3.71 -5.25 -10.65
CA SER A 73 2.40 -4.62 -10.81
C SER A 73 1.38 -5.17 -9.81
N PHE A 74 1.69 -5.11 -8.50
CA PHE A 74 0.78 -5.50 -7.43
C PHE A 74 1.02 -4.67 -6.16
N ALA A 75 0.12 -4.80 -5.19
CA ALA A 75 0.23 -4.23 -3.85
C ALA A 75 -0.21 -5.27 -2.81
N LEU A 76 0.29 -5.14 -1.58
CA LEU A 76 -0.32 -5.81 -0.43
C LEU A 76 -1.64 -5.13 -0.09
N GLY A 77 -2.63 -5.91 0.32
CA GLY A 77 -3.95 -5.40 0.69
C GLY A 77 -4.61 -6.27 1.75
N VAL A 78 -5.69 -5.73 2.33
CA VAL A 78 -6.50 -6.36 3.38
C VAL A 78 -7.89 -6.66 2.84
N THR A 79 -8.32 -7.91 2.99
CA THR A 79 -9.71 -8.31 2.75
C THR A 79 -10.39 -8.50 4.10
N GLU A 80 -11.43 -7.72 4.38
CA GLU A 80 -12.30 -7.94 5.54
C GLU A 80 -13.15 -9.19 5.29
N LEU A 81 -13.10 -10.14 6.22
CA LEU A 81 -13.90 -11.36 6.15
C LEU A 81 -15.21 -11.16 6.91
N PRO A 82 -16.33 -11.75 6.44
CA PRO A 82 -17.56 -11.77 7.21
C PRO A 82 -17.34 -12.48 8.55
N ALA A 83 -18.02 -11.98 9.59
CA ALA A 83 -18.04 -12.58 10.92
C ALA A 83 -18.72 -13.95 10.93
#